data_AF-A0A167S4P3-F1
#
_entry.id   AF-A0A167S4P3-F1
#
_cell.length_a   1.000
_cell.length_b   1.000
_cell.length_c   1.000
_cell.angle_alpha   90.00
_cell.angle_beta   90.00
_cell.angle_gamma   90.00
#
_symmetry.space_group_name_H-M   'P 1'
#
loop_
_entity.id
_entity.type
_entity.pdbx_description
1 polymer ?
#
loop_
_entity_poly.entity_id
_entity_poly.type
_entity_poly.pdbx_seq_one_letter_code
_entity_poly.pdbx_strand_id
1 'polypeptide(L)'
;MWLDAIIIAAAAVSVASASQNIVCVNPVPGLLREDCEYMRSIDVSEMGINDFSNNGRIWIGDNGPNKLTFTNRADVPVTLMIWHNADFQSSFVSARQPYVTYSLPITGDSVVISVGGNVSGGFAALYDRTTILSPYGQVYNTWGEFTSGPYATINVSREPNMRGNSMKIRTGGGCVSNMETCVFKCKSGNSCWQDNTYYLQKCEAQAGNRRFGYDANGQPQGGCGGWENGGVVQIDLYN
;
A
#
# COMPACT_ATOMS: atom_id res chain seq x y z
N MET A 1 -16.36 2.93 -2.59
CA MET A 1 -16.37 3.85 -1.43
C MET A 1 -14.99 4.49 -1.36
N TRP A 2 -14.75 5.43 -2.27
CA TRP A 2 -13.62 6.34 -2.26
C TRP A 2 -14.23 7.75 -2.17
N LEU A 3 -13.62 8.59 -1.36
CA LEU A 3 -14.23 9.77 -0.74
C LEU A 3 -14.84 10.77 -1.73
N ASP A 4 -15.98 11.33 -1.35
CA ASP A 4 -16.42 12.66 -1.78
C ASP A 4 -15.34 13.69 -1.42
N ALA A 5 -14.65 14.22 -2.43
CA ALA A 5 -13.70 15.30 -2.27
C ALA A 5 -14.45 16.63 -2.08
N ILE A 6 -14.62 17.05 -0.82
CA ILE A 6 -14.98 18.43 -0.51
C ILE A 6 -13.77 19.33 -0.83
N ILE A 7 -13.95 20.20 -1.82
CA ILE A 7 -13.03 21.27 -2.19
C ILE A 7 -12.87 22.22 -0.99
N ILE A 8 -11.66 22.33 -0.43
CA ILE A 8 -11.27 23.49 0.39
C ILE A 8 -9.94 24.01 -0.13
N ALA A 9 -9.92 25.31 -0.42
CA ALA A 9 -8.79 26.06 -0.94
C ALA A 9 -7.51 25.87 -0.11
N ALA A 10 -6.39 25.73 -0.80
CA ALA A 10 -5.07 25.61 -0.21
C ALA A 10 -4.68 26.89 0.55
N ALA A 11 -4.80 26.87 1.87
CA ALA A 11 -3.92 27.66 2.72
C ALA A 11 -2.60 26.89 2.82
N ALA A 12 -1.49 27.53 2.43
CA ALA A 12 -0.15 26.98 2.65
C ALA A 12 0.09 26.92 4.16
N VAL A 13 -0.17 25.77 4.77
CA VAL A 13 0.26 25.47 6.14
C VAL A 13 1.73 25.11 6.05
N SER A 14 2.59 25.87 6.75
CA SER A 14 3.96 25.46 6.95
C SER A 14 3.94 24.12 7.68
N VAL A 15 4.31 23.04 6.99
CA VAL A 15 4.48 21.74 7.61
C VAL A 15 5.76 21.86 8.44
N ALA A 16 5.60 22.18 9.73
CA ALA A 16 6.70 22.01 10.67
C ALA A 16 7.12 20.54 10.60
N SER A 17 8.39 20.30 10.28
CA SER A 17 9.01 18.98 10.22
C SER A 17 8.73 18.23 11.52
N ALA A 18 7.88 17.21 11.43
CA ALA A 18 7.55 16.30 12.51
C ALA A 18 8.51 15.10 12.57
N SER A 19 9.76 15.22 12.07
CA SER A 19 10.73 14.11 12.04
C SER A 19 11.33 13.75 13.42
N GLN A 20 10.73 14.24 14.50
CA GLN A 20 11.24 14.12 15.87
C GLN A 20 10.78 12.85 16.62
N ASN A 21 9.84 12.05 16.07
CA ASN A 21 9.19 10.99 16.86
C ASN A 21 9.73 9.56 16.65
N ILE A 22 10.53 9.29 15.61
CA ILE A 22 11.12 7.97 15.41
C ILE A 22 12.40 7.80 16.25
N VAL A 23 12.37 6.90 17.24
CA VAL A 23 13.53 6.48 18.04
C VAL A 23 14.02 5.10 17.58
N CYS A 24 15.05 5.06 16.74
CA CYS A 24 15.58 3.81 16.15
C CYS A 24 16.52 3.00 17.06
N VAL A 25 16.69 3.39 18.32
CA VAL A 25 17.54 2.63 19.26
C VAL A 25 16.92 1.26 19.56
N ASN A 26 15.58 1.19 19.62
CA ASN A 26 14.82 -0.05 19.74
C ASN A 26 13.68 -0.02 18.70
N PRO A 27 13.94 -0.41 17.45
CA PRO A 27 12.90 -0.47 16.44
C PRO A 27 11.76 -1.40 16.85
N VAL A 28 10.56 -1.14 16.33
CA VAL A 28 9.43 -2.05 16.50
C VAL A 28 9.76 -3.45 15.95
N PRO A 29 9.18 -4.53 16.51
CA PRO A 29 9.59 -5.88 16.12
C PRO A 29 9.36 -6.12 14.63
N GLY A 30 10.36 -6.70 13.96
CA GLY A 30 10.34 -6.93 12.51
C GLY A 30 10.89 -5.78 11.66
N LEU A 31 11.20 -4.62 12.25
CA LEU A 31 11.88 -3.52 11.56
C LEU A 31 13.38 -3.52 11.92
N LEU A 32 14.26 -3.45 10.92
CA LEU A 32 15.69 -3.27 11.12
C LEU A 32 15.99 -1.82 11.48
N ARG A 33 17.04 -1.63 12.29
CA ARG A 33 17.48 -0.29 12.73
C ARG A 33 17.86 0.62 11.56
N GLU A 34 18.59 0.10 10.59
CA GLU A 34 18.98 0.81 9.37
C GLU A 34 17.79 1.27 8.53
N ASP A 35 16.72 0.48 8.49
CA ASP A 35 15.49 0.85 7.78
C ASP A 35 14.67 1.89 8.55
N CYS A 36 14.64 1.78 9.89
CA CYS A 36 14.10 2.82 10.75
C CYS A 36 14.85 4.15 10.58
N GLU A 37 16.19 4.12 10.57
CA GLU A 37 17.03 5.30 10.39
C GLU A 37 16.78 5.93 9.02
N TYR A 38 16.62 5.10 7.98
CA TYR A 38 16.26 5.58 6.66
C TYR A 38 14.86 6.22 6.61
N MET A 39 13.84 5.56 7.17
CA MET A 39 12.48 6.11 7.27
C MET A 39 12.48 7.49 7.94
N ARG A 40 13.23 7.63 9.04
CA ARG A 40 13.42 8.92 9.71
C ARG A 40 14.08 9.95 8.80
N SER A 41 15.07 9.55 8.00
CA SER A 41 15.80 10.45 7.10
C SER A 41 14.96 11.02 5.95
N ILE A 42 13.85 10.34 5.60
CA ILE A 42 12.90 10.80 4.57
C ILE A 42 11.61 11.35 5.16
N ASP A 43 11.62 11.76 6.44
CA ASP A 43 10.50 12.37 7.16
C ASP A 43 9.26 11.47 7.35
N VAL A 44 9.41 10.14 7.42
CA VAL A 44 8.32 9.29 7.94
C VAL A 44 8.09 9.64 9.42
N SER A 45 6.84 9.85 9.82
CA SER A 45 6.54 10.38 11.16
C SER A 45 6.80 9.37 12.27
N GLU A 46 6.45 8.10 12.03
CA GLU A 46 6.43 7.04 13.03
C GLU A 46 6.75 5.68 12.41
N MET A 47 7.29 4.77 13.22
CA MET A 47 7.30 3.34 12.88
C MET A 47 5.88 2.78 12.89
N GLY A 48 5.68 1.67 12.20
CA GLY A 48 4.41 0.94 12.25
C GLY A 48 4.08 0.46 13.66
N ILE A 49 2.79 0.30 13.95
CA ILE A 49 2.33 -0.28 15.21
C ILE A 49 2.93 -1.69 15.42
N ASN A 50 2.99 -2.50 14.35
CA ASN A 50 3.58 -3.84 14.33
C ASN A 50 3.00 -4.79 15.40
N ASP A 51 1.69 -4.75 15.62
CA ASP A 51 1.03 -5.74 16.47
C ASP A 51 1.21 -7.15 15.88
N PHE A 52 1.47 -8.13 16.74
CA PHE A 52 1.47 -9.57 16.40
C PHE A 52 0.18 -10.27 16.85
N SER A 53 -0.72 -9.54 17.50
CA SER A 53 -2.02 -10.00 17.94
C SER A 53 -3.12 -9.35 17.11
N ASN A 54 -4.27 -10.01 17.04
CA ASN A 54 -5.42 -9.49 16.33
C ASN A 54 -5.90 -8.17 16.94
N ASN A 55 -5.71 -7.07 16.20
CA ASN A 55 -6.16 -5.72 16.56
C ASN A 55 -7.45 -5.30 15.79
N GLY A 56 -8.10 -6.25 15.11
CA GLY A 56 -9.31 -6.03 14.32
C GLY A 56 -9.07 -5.34 12.97
N ARG A 57 -7.84 -4.89 12.68
CA ARG A 57 -7.49 -4.16 11.47
C ARG A 57 -6.37 -4.84 10.70
N ILE A 58 -5.12 -4.53 10.99
CA ILE A 58 -3.94 -5.02 10.26
C ILE A 58 -2.88 -5.38 11.29
N TRP A 59 -2.40 -6.62 11.27
CA TRP A 59 -1.39 -7.09 12.20
C TRP A 59 -0.49 -8.14 11.55
N ILE A 60 0.70 -8.33 12.10
CA ILE A 60 1.69 -9.29 11.62
C ILE A 60 1.27 -10.69 12.10
N GLY A 61 1.27 -11.65 11.20
CA GLY A 61 0.91 -13.04 11.48
C GLY A 61 -0.15 -13.58 10.54
N ASP A 62 -0.46 -14.86 10.71
CA ASP A 62 -1.35 -15.63 9.83
C ASP A 62 -2.62 -16.14 10.55
N ASN A 63 -2.90 -15.62 11.74
CA ASN A 63 -4.05 -16.00 12.57
C ASN A 63 -5.33 -15.19 12.26
N GLY A 64 -5.29 -14.28 11.28
CA GLY A 64 -6.46 -13.54 10.80
C GLY A 64 -7.22 -14.21 9.67
N PRO A 65 -8.41 -13.68 9.34
CA PRO A 65 -9.26 -14.24 8.30
C PRO A 65 -8.65 -14.04 6.91
N ASN A 66 -8.18 -12.84 6.59
CA ASN A 66 -7.54 -12.55 5.30
C ASN A 66 -6.03 -12.46 5.49
N LYS A 67 -5.26 -13.06 4.58
CA LYS A 67 -3.80 -13.17 4.71
C LYS A 67 -3.12 -12.61 3.46
N LEU A 68 -2.30 -11.58 3.64
CA LEU A 68 -1.45 -11.01 2.60
C LEU A 68 -0.02 -11.46 2.88
N THR A 69 0.52 -12.33 2.03
CA THR A 69 1.92 -12.74 2.09
C THR A 69 2.74 -11.84 1.19
N PHE A 70 3.66 -11.08 1.77
CA PHE A 70 4.61 -10.26 1.05
C PHE A 70 5.92 -11.00 0.93
N THR A 71 6.52 -10.99 -0.24
CA THR A 71 7.81 -11.62 -0.50
C THR A 71 8.73 -10.64 -1.21
N ASN A 72 9.93 -10.44 -0.67
CA ASN A 72 10.98 -9.71 -1.37
C ASN A 72 11.47 -10.57 -2.55
N ARG A 73 11.27 -10.09 -3.78
CA ARG A 73 11.80 -10.67 -5.01
C ARG A 73 12.85 -9.77 -5.68
N ALA A 74 13.14 -8.61 -5.10
CA ALA A 74 14.22 -7.74 -5.51
C ALA A 74 15.57 -8.32 -5.09
N ASP A 75 16.64 -7.86 -5.73
CA ASP A 75 18.03 -8.16 -5.37
C ASP A 75 18.60 -7.19 -4.32
N VAL A 76 17.75 -6.33 -3.74
CA VAL A 76 18.07 -5.33 -2.71
C VAL A 76 17.17 -5.48 -1.48
N PRO A 77 17.57 -4.92 -0.32
CA PRO A 77 16.71 -4.86 0.86
C PRO A 77 15.40 -4.12 0.58
N VAL A 78 14.31 -4.63 1.15
CA VAL A 78 12.98 -4.03 1.05
C VAL A 78 12.41 -3.74 2.44
N THR A 79 11.91 -2.53 2.65
CA THR A 79 11.10 -2.18 3.82
C THR A 79 9.65 -2.02 3.40
N LEU A 80 8.77 -2.89 3.90
CA LEU A 80 7.34 -2.84 3.66
C LEU A 80 6.67 -1.83 4.57
N MET A 81 5.75 -1.04 4.04
CA MET A 81 4.89 -0.12 4.80
C MET A 81 3.43 -0.35 4.45
N ILE A 82 2.57 -0.54 5.45
CA ILE A 82 1.13 -0.80 5.28
C ILE A 82 0.34 0.17 6.16
N TRP A 83 -0.72 0.76 5.60
CA TRP A 83 -1.63 1.65 6.30
C TRP A 83 -3.09 1.20 6.13
N HIS A 84 -3.93 1.62 7.07
CA HIS A 84 -5.38 1.49 7.01
C HIS A 84 -5.98 2.83 6.61
N ASN A 85 -6.91 2.84 5.65
CA ASN A 85 -7.62 4.04 5.22
C ASN A 85 -8.73 4.38 6.21
N ALA A 86 -8.39 5.13 7.26
CA ALA A 86 -9.35 5.72 8.19
C ALA A 86 -9.90 7.06 7.68
N ASP A 87 -9.11 7.78 6.88
CA ASP A 87 -9.43 9.06 6.25
C ASP A 87 -8.64 9.27 4.95
N PHE A 88 -8.85 10.41 4.27
CA PHE A 88 -8.14 10.74 3.03
C PHE A 88 -6.62 10.98 3.20
N GLN A 89 -6.16 11.14 4.43
CA GLN A 89 -4.75 11.40 4.74
C GLN A 89 -3.99 10.14 5.14
N SER A 90 -4.65 8.98 5.18
CA SER A 90 -4.07 7.77 5.77
C SER A 90 -2.81 7.26 5.06
N SER A 91 -2.60 7.62 3.79
CA SER A 91 -1.38 7.30 3.02
C SER A 91 -0.24 8.33 3.17
N PHE A 92 -0.46 9.41 3.92
CA PHE A 92 0.51 10.48 4.16
C PHE A 92 1.38 10.09 5.35
N VAL A 93 2.30 9.17 5.13
CA VAL A 93 3.14 8.51 6.15
C VAL A 93 4.14 9.46 6.83
N SER A 94 4.31 10.67 6.30
CA SER A 94 5.01 11.75 7.00
C SER A 94 4.18 12.40 8.11
N ALA A 95 2.90 12.08 8.21
CA ALA A 95 1.96 12.63 9.19
C ALA A 95 1.12 11.57 9.89
N ARG A 96 0.98 10.37 9.31
CA ARG A 96 0.15 9.28 9.82
C ARG A 96 1.00 8.05 10.11
N GLN A 97 0.83 7.52 11.32
CA GLN A 97 1.46 6.26 11.72
C GLN A 97 0.98 5.09 10.84
N PRO A 98 1.88 4.35 10.18
CA PRO A 98 1.52 3.10 9.51
C PRO A 98 1.05 2.02 10.50
N TYR A 99 0.33 1.02 10.02
CA TYR A 99 0.01 -0.15 10.84
C TYR A 99 1.18 -1.13 10.92
N VAL A 100 1.90 -1.28 9.80
CA VAL A 100 3.06 -2.17 9.71
C VAL A 100 4.20 -1.45 9.00
N THR A 101 5.39 -1.54 9.58
CA THR A 101 6.67 -1.28 8.92
C THR A 101 7.58 -2.48 9.17
N TYR A 102 7.97 -3.20 8.13
CA TYR A 102 8.64 -4.50 8.28
C TYR A 102 9.79 -4.67 7.28
N SER A 103 10.93 -5.15 7.74
CA SER A 103 12.12 -5.36 6.91
C SER A 103 12.15 -6.75 6.29
N LEU A 104 12.41 -6.80 4.99
CA LEU A 104 12.65 -8.00 4.19
C LEU A 104 14.04 -7.85 3.53
N PRO A 105 15.13 -8.03 4.29
CA PRO A 105 16.47 -7.64 3.85
C PRO A 105 17.03 -8.45 2.68
N ILE A 106 16.60 -9.70 2.50
CA ILE A 106 17.18 -10.63 1.52
C ILE A 106 16.10 -11.11 0.55
N THR A 107 16.47 -11.33 -0.72
CA THR A 107 15.60 -11.97 -1.71
C THR A 107 15.06 -13.29 -1.18
N GLY A 108 13.74 -13.46 -1.21
CA GLY A 108 13.02 -14.61 -0.71
C GLY A 108 12.43 -14.42 0.69
N ASP A 109 12.90 -13.42 1.45
CA ASP A 109 12.30 -13.09 2.74
C ASP A 109 10.82 -12.78 2.57
N SER A 110 10.02 -13.27 3.52
CA SER A 110 8.57 -13.13 3.47
C SER A 110 7.98 -12.82 4.83
N VAL A 111 6.89 -12.06 4.83
CA VAL A 111 6.07 -11.81 6.00
C VAL A 111 4.59 -12.01 5.65
N VAL A 112 3.83 -12.61 6.57
CA VAL A 112 2.38 -12.72 6.44
C VAL A 112 1.76 -11.64 7.30
N ILE A 113 0.84 -10.89 6.69
CA ILE A 113 0.06 -9.84 7.34
C ILE A 113 -1.39 -10.28 7.33
N SER A 114 -1.99 -10.30 8.50
CA SER A 114 -3.41 -10.56 8.67
C SER A 114 -4.19 -9.25 8.55
N VAL A 115 -5.31 -9.33 7.82
CA VAL A 115 -6.24 -8.21 7.62
C VAL A 115 -7.63 -8.63 8.10
N GLY A 116 -8.20 -7.82 8.99
CA GLY A 116 -9.57 -7.96 9.49
C GLY A 116 -10.62 -7.83 8.39
N GLY A 117 -11.90 -8.06 8.72
CA GLY A 117 -13.01 -7.87 7.79
C GLY A 117 -13.36 -6.39 7.60
N ASN A 118 -13.75 -6.00 6.39
CA ASN A 118 -14.15 -4.63 6.03
C ASN A 118 -13.06 -3.58 6.30
N VAL A 119 -11.81 -3.94 6.07
CA VAL A 119 -10.64 -3.07 6.20
C VAL A 119 -10.20 -2.64 4.81
N SER A 120 -10.19 -1.33 4.57
CA SER A 120 -9.55 -0.72 3.40
C SER A 120 -8.19 -0.14 3.78
N GLY A 121 -7.25 -0.13 2.86
CA GLY A 121 -5.91 0.35 3.10
C GLY A 121 -5.04 0.28 1.86
N GLY A 122 -3.76 0.52 2.08
CA GLY A 122 -2.76 0.38 1.04
C GLY A 122 -1.41 0.00 1.63
N PHE A 123 -0.48 -0.27 0.74
CA PHE A 123 0.90 -0.56 1.09
C PHE A 123 1.84 -0.10 -0.01
N ALA A 124 3.07 0.16 0.38
CA ALA A 124 4.17 0.46 -0.51
C ALA A 124 5.45 -0.13 0.06
N ALA A 125 6.47 -0.25 -0.78
CA ALA A 125 7.79 -0.72 -0.38
C ALA A 125 8.83 0.38 -0.59
N LEU A 126 9.77 0.48 0.35
CA LEU A 126 10.99 1.24 0.24
C LEU A 126 12.11 0.29 -0.17
N TYR A 127 12.82 0.59 -1.26
CA TYR A 127 13.85 -0.26 -1.83
C TYR A 127 15.22 0.35 -1.59
N ASP A 128 16.15 -0.46 -1.10
CA ASP A 128 17.57 -0.14 -0.95
C ASP A 128 17.86 1.16 -0.19
N ARG A 129 16.92 1.62 0.64
CA ARG A 129 17.02 2.93 1.31
C ARG A 129 17.25 4.07 0.31
N THR A 130 16.57 4.01 -0.83
CA THR A 130 16.59 5.05 -1.88
C THR A 130 15.20 5.58 -2.23
N THR A 131 14.13 4.83 -1.92
CA THR A 131 12.75 5.29 -2.15
C THR A 131 12.42 6.49 -1.26
N ILE A 132 12.01 7.59 -1.87
CA ILE A 132 11.67 8.85 -1.18
C ILE A 132 10.16 8.99 -0.93
N LEU A 133 9.78 9.98 -0.12
CA LEU A 133 8.41 10.46 -0.06
C LEU A 133 8.14 11.48 -1.18
N SER A 134 6.89 11.59 -1.60
CA SER A 134 6.41 12.65 -2.48
C SER A 134 6.47 14.00 -1.75
N PRO A 135 6.35 15.14 -2.46
CA PRO A 135 6.24 16.46 -1.81
C PRO A 135 5.05 16.57 -0.84
N TYR A 136 4.09 15.64 -0.91
CA TYR A 136 2.93 15.57 -0.03
C TYR A 136 3.13 14.61 1.14
N GLY A 137 4.26 13.91 1.25
CA GLY A 137 4.56 13.03 2.38
C GLY A 137 4.03 11.60 2.26
N GLN A 138 3.72 11.14 1.04
CA GLN A 138 3.30 9.77 0.75
C GLN A 138 4.47 9.00 0.11
N VAL A 139 4.54 7.68 0.23
CA VAL A 139 5.64 6.90 -0.40
C VAL A 139 5.62 7.10 -1.92
N TYR A 140 6.69 7.63 -2.51
CA TYR A 140 6.75 7.93 -3.94
C TYR A 140 7.16 6.71 -4.79
N ASN A 141 6.34 5.66 -4.72
CA ASN A 141 6.57 4.40 -5.39
C ASN A 141 5.25 3.77 -5.86
N THR A 142 5.31 2.62 -6.54
CA THR A 142 4.15 1.78 -6.81
C THR A 142 3.50 1.35 -5.51
N TRP A 143 2.17 1.44 -5.45
CA TRP A 143 1.39 0.98 -4.30
C TRP A 143 0.61 -0.28 -4.64
N GLY A 144 0.27 -1.02 -3.59
CA GLY A 144 -0.89 -1.91 -3.63
C GLY A 144 -2.01 -1.32 -2.79
N GLU A 145 -3.23 -1.37 -3.30
CA GLU A 145 -4.42 -0.88 -2.61
C GLU A 145 -5.38 -2.02 -2.40
N PHE A 146 -5.99 -2.09 -1.22
CA PHE A 146 -6.87 -3.20 -0.89
C PHE A 146 -8.12 -2.76 -0.12
N THR A 147 -9.14 -3.58 -0.24
CA THR A 147 -10.33 -3.59 0.62
C THR A 147 -10.68 -5.03 0.90
N SER A 148 -10.85 -5.41 2.16
CA SER A 148 -11.33 -6.74 2.57
C SER A 148 -12.86 -6.74 2.77
N GLY A 149 -13.45 -7.93 2.89
CA GLY A 149 -14.89 -8.11 3.12
C GLY A 149 -15.60 -8.85 1.97
N PRO A 150 -16.94 -8.72 1.85
CA PRO A 150 -17.73 -9.47 0.86
C PRO A 150 -17.45 -9.11 -0.60
N TYR A 151 -16.85 -7.94 -0.84
CA TYR A 151 -16.47 -7.45 -2.16
C TYR A 151 -14.96 -7.16 -2.20
N ALA A 152 -14.17 -7.99 -1.52
CA ALA A 152 -12.74 -7.75 -1.37
C ALA A 152 -12.05 -7.56 -2.73
N THR A 153 -11.23 -6.52 -2.83
CA THR A 153 -10.46 -6.18 -4.03
C THR A 153 -9.06 -5.77 -3.64
N ILE A 154 -8.07 -6.15 -4.43
CA ILE A 154 -6.71 -5.68 -4.32
C ILE A 154 -6.12 -5.42 -5.70
N ASN A 155 -5.35 -4.34 -5.84
CA ASN A 155 -4.73 -3.96 -7.11
C ASN A 155 -3.38 -3.30 -6.87
N VAL A 156 -2.57 -3.28 -7.92
CA VAL A 156 -1.43 -2.39 -8.07
C VAL A 156 -1.96 -1.01 -8.48
N SER A 157 -1.39 0.06 -7.93
CA SER A 157 -1.59 1.43 -8.38
C SER A 157 -0.24 2.07 -8.68
N ARG A 158 -0.14 2.60 -9.89
CA ARG A 158 1.01 3.39 -10.38
C ARG A 158 0.74 4.89 -10.30
N GLU A 159 -0.41 5.28 -9.73
CA GLU A 159 -0.82 6.68 -9.62
C GLU A 159 0.13 7.55 -8.80
N PRO A 160 0.77 7.07 -7.71
CA PRO A 160 1.72 7.88 -6.97
C PRO A 160 3.01 8.12 -7.77
N ASN A 161 3.48 7.10 -8.49
CA ASN A 161 4.67 7.17 -9.33
C ASN A 161 4.57 6.16 -10.48
N MET A 162 4.36 6.66 -11.70
CA MET A 162 4.26 5.85 -12.90
C MET A 162 5.54 5.07 -13.21
N ARG A 163 6.68 5.45 -12.62
CA ARG A 163 7.98 4.76 -12.75
C ARG A 163 8.39 4.00 -11.48
N GLY A 164 7.44 3.74 -10.58
CA GLY A 164 7.71 2.97 -9.38
C GLY A 164 8.16 1.54 -9.68
N ASN A 165 8.76 0.91 -8.67
CA ASN A 165 9.25 -0.47 -8.72
C ASN A 165 8.11 -1.46 -9.04
N SER A 166 8.50 -2.60 -9.61
CA SER A 166 7.53 -3.58 -10.07
C SER A 166 6.92 -4.38 -8.92
N MET A 167 5.62 -4.65 -9.03
CA MET A 167 4.88 -5.44 -8.07
C MET A 167 3.98 -6.44 -8.80
N LYS A 168 3.80 -7.63 -8.21
CA LYS A 168 2.83 -8.62 -8.69
C LYS A 168 1.98 -9.14 -7.53
N ILE A 169 0.67 -8.99 -7.65
CA ILE A 169 -0.32 -9.43 -6.70
C ILE A 169 -1.12 -10.57 -7.32
N ARG A 170 -1.29 -11.67 -6.59
CA ARG A 170 -2.04 -12.86 -7.00
C ARG A 170 -3.02 -13.25 -5.90
N THR A 171 -4.29 -13.41 -6.26
CA THR A 171 -5.33 -13.82 -5.31
C THR A 171 -5.70 -15.29 -5.49
N GLY A 172 -6.30 -15.89 -4.46
CA GLY A 172 -6.81 -17.27 -4.52
C GLY A 172 -7.84 -17.53 -5.63
N GLY A 173 -8.57 -16.48 -6.07
CA GLY A 173 -9.50 -16.56 -7.20
C GLY A 173 -8.86 -16.49 -8.58
N GLY A 174 -7.53 -16.64 -8.69
CA GLY A 174 -6.80 -16.70 -9.96
C GLY A 174 -6.63 -15.35 -10.67
N CYS A 175 -7.00 -14.24 -10.02
CA CYS A 175 -6.79 -12.90 -10.56
C CYS A 175 -5.36 -12.43 -10.30
N VAL A 176 -4.79 -11.70 -11.28
CA VAL A 176 -3.45 -11.11 -11.19
C VAL A 176 -3.53 -9.60 -11.38
N SER A 177 -2.89 -8.87 -10.47
CA SER A 177 -2.62 -7.45 -10.66
C SER A 177 -1.12 -7.22 -10.70
N ASN A 178 -0.63 -6.49 -11.70
CA ASN A 178 0.78 -6.18 -11.89
C ASN A 178 0.94 -4.86 -12.67
N MET A 179 2.16 -4.50 -13.06
CA MET A 179 2.43 -3.21 -13.73
C MET A 179 1.69 -2.97 -15.06
N GLU A 180 1.04 -3.99 -15.63
CA GLU A 180 0.35 -3.93 -16.93
C GLU A 180 -1.11 -4.42 -16.91
N THR A 181 -1.48 -5.24 -15.92
CA THR A 181 -2.78 -5.92 -15.83
C THR A 181 -3.46 -5.57 -14.51
N CYS A 182 -4.72 -5.17 -14.60
CA CYS A 182 -5.54 -4.72 -13.48
C CYS A 182 -4.82 -3.77 -12.55
N VAL A 183 -4.41 -2.64 -13.12
CA VAL A 183 -3.56 -1.65 -12.48
C VAL A 183 -4.08 -0.26 -12.74
N PHE A 184 -4.15 0.56 -11.70
CA PHE A 184 -4.45 1.97 -11.88
C PHE A 184 -3.24 2.71 -12.42
N LYS A 185 -3.48 3.55 -13.42
CA LYS A 185 -2.46 4.33 -14.12
C LYS A 185 -2.96 5.73 -14.39
N CYS A 186 -2.03 6.67 -14.40
CA CYS A 186 -2.30 8.02 -14.85
C CYS A 186 -2.55 8.06 -16.36
N LYS A 187 -3.55 8.82 -16.77
CA LYS A 187 -3.80 9.15 -18.18
C LYS A 187 -2.67 10.00 -18.77
N SER A 188 -2.01 10.80 -17.93
CA SER A 188 -0.86 11.63 -18.30
C SER A 188 0.00 11.93 -17.06
N GLY A 189 1.27 12.32 -17.26
CA GLY A 189 2.18 12.68 -16.18
C GLY A 189 2.79 11.47 -15.44
N ASN A 190 3.63 11.76 -14.45
CA ASN A 190 4.25 10.73 -13.61
C ASN A 190 3.46 10.40 -12.35
N SER A 191 2.51 11.27 -11.98
CA SER A 191 1.64 11.07 -10.82
C SER A 191 0.26 11.68 -11.07
N CYS A 192 -0.76 11.13 -10.44
CA CYS A 192 -2.16 11.56 -10.55
C CYS A 192 -2.92 11.15 -9.28
N TRP A 193 -4.03 11.83 -9.02
CA TRP A 193 -4.88 11.59 -7.84
C TRP A 193 -6.27 12.22 -7.96
N GLN A 194 -6.47 13.11 -8.94
CA GLN A 194 -7.73 13.80 -9.14
C GLN A 194 -8.68 12.93 -9.97
N ASP A 195 -9.98 13.12 -9.75
CA ASP A 195 -11.02 12.59 -10.60
C ASP A 195 -10.69 12.81 -12.09
N ASN A 196 -10.95 11.78 -12.88
CA ASN A 196 -10.72 11.73 -14.32
C ASN A 196 -9.26 11.80 -14.76
N THR A 197 -8.27 11.74 -13.85
CA THR A 197 -6.84 11.75 -14.21
C THR A 197 -6.19 10.36 -14.29
N TYR A 198 -6.90 9.33 -13.83
CA TYR A 198 -6.44 7.94 -13.83
C TYR A 198 -7.43 6.99 -14.52
N TYR A 199 -6.97 5.77 -14.81
CA TYR A 199 -7.77 4.70 -15.39
C TYR A 199 -7.33 3.33 -14.87
N LEU A 200 -8.25 2.37 -14.81
CA LEU A 200 -7.95 0.97 -14.46
C LEU A 200 -7.64 0.18 -15.73
N GLN A 201 -6.37 -0.16 -15.93
CA GLN A 201 -5.92 -0.81 -17.15
C GLN A 201 -6.16 -2.32 -17.12
N LYS A 202 -6.81 -2.85 -18.18
CA LYS A 202 -6.89 -4.30 -18.49
C LYS A 202 -7.42 -5.17 -17.34
N CYS A 203 -8.19 -4.62 -16.42
CA CYS A 203 -8.79 -5.45 -15.37
C CYS A 203 -9.96 -6.26 -15.92
N GLU A 204 -10.79 -5.68 -16.79
CA GLU A 204 -11.94 -6.37 -17.40
C GLU A 204 -11.56 -7.43 -18.45
N ALA A 205 -10.28 -7.55 -18.81
CA ALA A 205 -9.82 -8.47 -19.86
C ALA A 205 -9.25 -9.80 -19.31
N GLN A 206 -8.84 -9.87 -18.04
CA GLN A 206 -8.15 -11.04 -17.48
C GLN A 206 -9.06 -12.14 -16.93
N ALA A 207 -8.62 -13.39 -16.91
CA ALA A 207 -9.35 -14.47 -16.23
C ALA A 207 -9.34 -14.32 -14.69
N GLY A 208 -10.14 -15.14 -14.00
CA GLY A 208 -10.22 -15.17 -12.53
C GLY A 208 -11.27 -14.22 -11.95
N ASN A 209 -11.30 -14.11 -10.62
CA ASN A 209 -12.24 -13.24 -9.90
C ASN A 209 -11.81 -11.77 -9.99
N ARG A 210 -11.96 -11.19 -11.19
CA ARG A 210 -11.77 -9.75 -11.45
C ARG A 210 -13.01 -8.95 -11.05
N ARG A 211 -12.82 -7.74 -10.54
CA ARG A 211 -13.87 -6.74 -10.32
C ARG A 211 -13.53 -5.50 -11.14
N PHE A 212 -14.52 -4.97 -11.86
CA PHE A 212 -14.38 -3.74 -12.63
C PHE A 212 -15.73 -3.02 -12.65
N GLY A 213 -15.69 -1.71 -12.49
CA GLY A 213 -16.87 -0.86 -12.53
C GLY A 213 -16.49 0.62 -12.47
N TYR A 214 -17.50 1.45 -12.29
CA TYR A 214 -17.36 2.88 -12.07
C TYR A 214 -18.20 3.29 -10.87
N ASP A 215 -17.77 4.31 -10.13
CA ASP A 215 -18.65 4.92 -9.13
C ASP A 215 -19.63 5.92 -9.72
N ALA A 216 -20.40 6.56 -8.83
CA ALA A 216 -21.40 7.56 -9.19
C ALA A 216 -20.81 8.77 -9.96
N ASN A 217 -19.52 9.06 -9.78
CA ASN A 217 -18.82 10.14 -10.46
C ASN A 217 -18.11 9.66 -11.74
N GLY A 218 -18.37 8.41 -12.15
CA GLY A 218 -17.75 7.80 -13.32
C GLY A 218 -16.26 7.48 -13.12
N GLN A 219 -15.76 7.46 -11.89
CA GLN A 219 -14.37 7.09 -11.64
C GLN A 219 -14.20 5.57 -11.65
N PRO A 220 -13.16 5.05 -12.32
CA PRO A 220 -12.97 3.61 -12.41
C PRO A 220 -12.71 3.02 -11.03
N GLN A 221 -13.36 1.89 -10.74
CA GLN A 221 -13.19 1.11 -9.52
C GLN A 221 -13.02 -0.36 -9.87
N GLY A 222 -12.37 -1.11 -8.98
CA GLY A 222 -12.17 -2.54 -9.19
C GLY A 222 -10.84 -3.02 -8.66
N GLY A 223 -10.44 -4.20 -9.13
CA GLY A 223 -9.25 -4.88 -8.67
C GLY A 223 -9.41 -6.39 -8.77
N CYS A 224 -8.45 -7.10 -8.21
CA CYS A 224 -8.52 -8.54 -8.04
C CYS A 224 -9.29 -8.92 -6.77
N GLY A 225 -10.39 -9.63 -6.95
CA GLY A 225 -11.11 -10.35 -5.90
C GLY A 225 -10.61 -11.78 -5.74
N GLY A 226 -11.41 -12.67 -5.16
CA GLY A 226 -11.02 -14.07 -4.90
C GLY A 226 -10.34 -14.26 -3.55
N TRP A 227 -10.56 -13.31 -2.64
CA TRP A 227 -10.11 -13.36 -1.25
C TRP A 227 -11.17 -12.80 -0.30
N GLU A 228 -12.44 -12.86 -0.72
CA GLU A 228 -13.60 -12.42 0.04
C GLU A 228 -13.79 -13.29 1.30
N ASN A 229 -14.11 -12.64 2.43
CA ASN A 229 -14.47 -13.29 3.70
C ASN A 229 -13.49 -14.38 4.21
N GLY A 230 -12.20 -14.26 3.88
CA GLY A 230 -11.16 -15.11 4.43
C GLY A 230 -10.29 -15.81 3.40
N GLY A 231 -9.57 -15.03 2.58
CA GLY A 231 -8.70 -15.56 1.53
C GLY A 231 -7.22 -15.24 1.69
N VAL A 232 -6.44 -15.75 0.75
CA VAL A 232 -4.99 -15.53 0.67
C VAL A 232 -4.66 -14.70 -0.55
N VAL A 233 -3.77 -13.74 -0.35
CA VAL A 233 -3.15 -12.92 -1.39
C VAL A 233 -1.64 -13.10 -1.29
N GLN A 234 -1.00 -13.30 -2.44
CA GLN A 234 0.45 -13.35 -2.58
C GLN A 234 0.93 -12.08 -3.27
N ILE A 235 1.87 -11.37 -2.67
CA ILE A 235 2.45 -10.12 -3.16
C ILE A 235 3.96 -10.31 -3.33
N ASP A 236 4.43 -10.27 -4.56
CA ASP A 236 5.85 -10.25 -4.89
C ASP A 236 6.31 -8.81 -5.15
N LEU A 237 7.36 -8.39 -4.45
CA LEU A 237 7.97 -7.05 -4.53
C LEU A 237 9.27 -7.16 -5.32
N TYR A 238 9.34 -6.56 -6.51
CA TYR A 238 10.53 -6.53 -7.38
C TYR A 238 11.12 -5.11 -7.41
N ASN A 239 12.38 -4.94 -7.76
CA ASN A 239 12.97 -3.62 -8.04
C ASN A 239 12.93 -3.25 -9.52
#